data_AF-A0A9E4L7B8-F1
#
_entry.id   AF-A0A9E4L7B8-F1
#
_cell.length_a   1.000
_cell.length_b   1.000
_cell.length_c   1.000
_cell.angle_alpha   90.00
_cell.angle_beta   90.00
_cell.angle_gamma   90.00
#
_symmetry.space_group_name_H-M   'P 1'
#
loop_
_entity.id
_entity.type
_entity.pdbx_description
1 polymer ?
#
loop_
_entity_poly.entity_id
_entity_poly.type
_entity_poly.pdbx_seq_one_letter_code
_entity_poly.pdbx_strand_id
1 'polypeptide(L)'
;MTRAEAERAREEDLGLMRQELERMQRGVQQHDIRQYLAGDMEFHRRVAQASQNAIIWQFVSNLTDLLEEVLQEAKFDEMPAQAEGGASHQDIYLAIADGDSQTAARAMRQHIKFTTEVWQTMVSLTAGKE
;
A
#
# COMPACT_ATOMS: atom_id res chain seq x y z
N MET A 1 24.06 -2.14 15.58
CA MET A 1 23.04 -1.08 15.51
C MET A 1 22.87 -0.49 16.90
N THR A 2 23.18 0.80 17.04
CA THR A 2 22.98 1.58 18.26
C THR A 2 21.54 2.11 18.32
N ARG A 3 21.08 2.57 19.49
CA ARG A 3 19.73 3.15 19.64
C ARG A 3 19.51 4.36 18.70
N ALA A 4 20.51 5.22 18.55
CA ALA A 4 20.43 6.39 17.67
C ALA A 4 20.45 6.04 16.17
N GLU A 5 21.01 4.90 15.80
CA GLU A 5 20.92 4.36 14.43
C GLU A 5 19.53 3.75 14.18
N ALA A 6 18.98 3.04 15.17
CA ALA A 6 17.63 2.47 15.08
C ALA A 6 16.53 3.54 14.99
N GLU A 7 16.65 4.63 15.76
CA GLU A 7 15.72 5.76 15.71
C GLU A 7 15.74 6.46 14.34
N ARG A 8 16.94 6.68 13.78
CA ARG A 8 17.11 7.28 12.45
C ARG A 8 16.54 6.40 11.34
N ALA A 9 16.79 5.10 11.39
CA ALA A 9 16.21 4.16 10.43
C ALA A 9 14.66 4.20 10.49
N ARG A 10 14.10 4.26 11.70
CA ARG A 10 12.65 4.42 11.89
C ARG A 10 12.12 5.73 11.32
N GLU A 11 12.80 6.85 11.55
CA GLU A 11 12.41 8.16 10.98
C GLU A 11 12.46 8.14 9.44
N GLU A 12 13.48 7.53 8.86
CA GLU A 12 13.62 7.36 7.41
C GLU A 12 12.48 6.52 6.82
N ASP A 13 12.21 5.36 7.42
CA ASP A 13 11.09 4.48 7.01
C ASP A 13 9.74 5.22 7.06
N LEU A 14 9.49 5.98 8.14
CA LEU A 14 8.28 6.79 8.28
C LEU A 14 8.20 7.93 7.25
N GLY A 15 9.34 8.53 6.90
CA GLY A 15 9.42 9.53 5.85
C GLY A 15 9.04 8.96 4.48
N LEU A 16 9.55 7.79 4.14
CA LEU A 16 9.25 7.10 2.89
C LEU A 16 7.79 6.66 2.81
N MET A 17 7.22 6.12 3.89
CA MET A 17 5.79 5.79 3.93
C MET A 17 4.91 7.02 3.68
N ARG A 18 5.26 8.16 4.26
CA ARG A 18 4.53 9.43 4.06
C ARG A 18 4.56 9.88 2.60
N GLN A 19 5.71 9.76 1.93
CA GLN A 19 5.83 10.14 0.53
C GLN A 19 4.87 9.34 -0.37
N GLU A 20 4.70 8.05 -0.09
CA GLU A 20 3.76 7.22 -0.84
C GLU A 20 2.30 7.52 -0.53
N LEU A 21 1.95 7.87 0.72
CA LEU A 21 0.61 8.40 1.04
C LEU A 21 0.29 9.67 0.24
N GLU A 22 1.24 10.60 0.16
CA GLU A 22 1.08 11.83 -0.62
C GLU A 22 0.98 11.54 -2.12
N ARG A 23 1.71 10.54 -2.62
CA ARG A 23 1.61 10.08 -4.01
C ARG A 23 0.22 9.53 -4.31
N MET A 24 -0.32 8.69 -3.43
CA MET A 24 -1.69 8.20 -3.55
C MET A 24 -2.71 9.35 -3.54
N GLN A 25 -2.55 10.31 -2.63
CA GLN A 25 -3.42 11.47 -2.55
C GLN A 25 -3.40 12.30 -3.84
N ARG A 26 -2.22 12.53 -4.43
CA ARG A 26 -2.10 13.20 -5.74
C ARG A 26 -2.78 12.42 -6.86
N GLY A 27 -2.63 11.09 -6.88
CA GLY A 27 -3.30 10.23 -7.86
C GLY A 27 -4.82 10.38 -7.81
N VAL A 28 -5.40 10.39 -6.60
CA VAL A 28 -6.84 10.65 -6.42
C VAL A 28 -7.25 12.03 -6.93
N GLN A 29 -6.50 13.09 -6.55
CA GLN A 29 -6.80 14.47 -6.94
C GLN A 29 -6.71 14.70 -8.45
N GLN A 30 -5.80 13.99 -9.13
CA GLN A 30 -5.56 14.11 -10.57
C GLN A 30 -6.38 13.11 -11.39
N HIS A 31 -7.19 12.27 -10.74
CA HIS A 31 -7.86 11.13 -11.37
C HIS A 31 -6.87 10.19 -12.10
N ASP A 32 -5.64 10.10 -11.59
CA ASP A 32 -4.60 9.20 -12.08
C ASP A 32 -4.53 7.96 -11.18
N ILE A 33 -5.31 6.95 -11.57
CA ILE A 33 -5.36 5.65 -10.90
C ILE A 33 -4.02 4.91 -10.95
N ARG A 34 -3.22 5.09 -12.01
CA ARG A 34 -1.91 4.44 -12.11
C ARG A 34 -0.95 5.03 -11.07
N GLN A 35 -0.99 6.35 -10.88
CA GLN A 35 -0.23 7.01 -9.83
C GLN A 35 -0.67 6.55 -8.43
N TYR A 36 -1.99 6.41 -8.20
CA TYR A 36 -2.50 5.88 -6.94
C TYR A 36 -1.97 4.47 -6.68
N LEU A 37 -2.15 3.54 -7.63
CA LEU A 37 -1.75 2.14 -7.47
C LEU A 37 -0.25 1.97 -7.27
N ALA A 38 0.57 2.77 -7.95
CA ALA A 38 2.02 2.73 -7.74
C ALA A 38 2.40 3.18 -6.31
N GLY A 39 1.69 4.16 -5.74
CA GLY A 39 1.87 4.54 -4.33
C GLY A 39 1.36 3.47 -3.34
N ASP A 40 0.25 2.81 -3.66
CA ASP A 40 -0.35 1.72 -2.87
C ASP A 40 0.63 0.55 -2.71
N MET A 41 1.20 0.09 -3.83
CA MET A 41 2.19 -1.01 -3.85
C MET A 41 3.46 -0.64 -3.09
N GLU A 42 4.00 0.55 -3.35
CA GLU A 42 5.23 1.00 -2.70
C GLU A 42 5.03 1.20 -1.18
N PHE A 43 3.87 1.71 -0.75
CA PHE A 43 3.55 1.81 0.67
C PHE A 43 3.60 0.45 1.37
N HIS A 44 3.04 -0.60 0.77
CA HIS A 44 3.13 -1.97 1.30
C HIS A 44 4.57 -2.49 1.38
N ARG A 45 5.41 -2.21 0.37
CA ARG A 45 6.85 -2.54 0.43
C ARG A 45 7.55 -1.83 1.60
N ARG A 46 7.26 -0.55 1.84
CA ARG A 46 7.82 0.22 2.97
C ARG A 46 7.38 -0.33 4.32
N VAL A 47 6.10 -0.67 4.49
CA VAL A 47 5.61 -1.30 5.73
C VAL A 47 6.31 -2.64 5.97
N ALA A 48 6.49 -3.44 4.92
CA ALA A 48 7.18 -4.72 5.02
C ALA A 48 8.67 -4.55 5.37
N GLN A 49 9.35 -3.56 4.78
CA GLN A 49 10.74 -3.21 5.10
C GLN A 49 10.89 -2.81 6.57
N ALA A 50 10.00 -1.95 7.08
CA ALA A 50 9.99 -1.47 8.46
C ALA A 50 9.75 -2.58 9.50
N SER A 51 9.21 -3.73 9.09
CA SER A 51 9.06 -4.90 9.97
C SER A 51 10.41 -5.52 10.38
N GLN A 52 11.50 -5.16 9.70
CA GLN A 52 12.84 -5.75 9.84
C GLN A 52 12.85 -7.28 9.74
N ASN A 53 11.86 -7.86 9.05
CA ASN A 53 11.75 -9.27 8.80
C ASN A 53 11.94 -9.54 7.29
N ALA A 54 13.12 -10.08 6.95
CA ALA A 54 13.51 -10.33 5.55
C ALA A 54 12.53 -11.26 4.81
N ILE A 55 11.88 -12.20 5.51
CA ILE A 55 10.90 -13.11 4.90
C ILE A 55 9.64 -12.33 4.51
N ILE A 56 9.14 -11.48 5.40
CA ILE A 56 7.97 -10.63 5.13
C ILE A 56 8.27 -9.66 4.00
N TRP A 57 9.43 -9.00 4.04
CA TRP A 57 9.85 -8.08 3.00
C TRP A 57 9.92 -8.74 1.62
N GLN A 58 10.56 -9.91 1.51
CA GLN A 58 10.66 -10.64 0.24
C GLN A 58 9.29 -11.06 -0.29
N PHE A 59 8.43 -11.58 0.59
CA PHE A 59 7.10 -12.05 0.21
C PHE A 59 6.23 -10.89 -0.30
N VAL A 60 6.17 -9.78 0.45
CA VAL A 60 5.38 -8.61 0.06
C VAL A 60 5.93 -8.00 -1.22
N SER A 61 7.25 -7.84 -1.36
CA SER A 61 7.86 -7.28 -2.58
C SER A 61 7.48 -8.09 -3.82
N ASN A 62 7.64 -9.42 -3.77
CA ASN A 62 7.28 -10.30 -4.88
C ASN A 62 5.79 -10.22 -5.21
N LEU A 63 4.92 -10.16 -4.20
CA LEU A 63 3.48 -10.03 -4.39
C LEU A 63 3.13 -8.69 -5.06
N THR A 64 3.69 -7.59 -4.57
CA THR A 64 3.44 -6.26 -5.15
C THR A 64 3.97 -6.15 -6.57
N ASP A 65 5.10 -6.78 -6.90
CA ASP A 65 5.63 -6.79 -8.27
C ASP A 65 4.68 -7.51 -9.23
N LEU A 66 4.18 -8.68 -8.83
CA LEU A 66 3.18 -9.43 -9.61
C LEU A 66 1.89 -8.63 -9.80
N LEU A 67 1.42 -7.94 -8.76
CA LEU A 67 0.22 -7.10 -8.85
C LEU A 67 0.45 -5.89 -9.76
N GLU A 68 1.62 -5.26 -9.73
CA GLU A 68 1.96 -4.18 -10.65
C GLU A 68 1.93 -4.63 -12.11
N GLU A 69 2.45 -5.82 -12.43
CA GLU A 69 2.38 -6.38 -13.79
C GLU A 69 0.93 -6.53 -14.26
N VAL A 70 0.07 -7.13 -13.43
CA VAL A 70 -1.37 -7.27 -13.73
C VAL A 70 -2.04 -5.91 -13.95
N LEU A 71 -1.69 -4.92 -13.12
CA LEU A 71 -2.23 -3.57 -13.23
C LEU A 71 -1.73 -2.83 -14.47
N GLN A 72 -0.51 -3.09 -14.94
CA GLN A 72 -0.03 -2.48 -16.18
C GLN A 72 -0.89 -2.86 -17.37
N GLU A 73 -1.33 -4.13 -17.42
CA GLU A 73 -2.17 -4.69 -18.48
C GLU A 73 -3.65 -4.29 -18.37
N ALA A 74 -4.11 -3.89 -17.19
CA ALA A 74 -5.49 -3.49 -16.95
C ALA A 74 -5.85 -2.14 -17.62
N LYS A 75 -7.09 -2.05 -18.13
CA LYS A 75 -7.68 -0.82 -18.66
C LYS A 75 -8.52 -0.14 -17.59
N PHE A 76 -8.00 0.94 -17.00
CA PHE A 76 -8.65 1.63 -15.90
C PHE A 76 -9.62 2.75 -16.31
N ASP A 77 -9.86 2.93 -17.61
CA ASP A 77 -10.62 4.07 -18.17
C ASP A 77 -12.07 4.17 -17.64
N GLU A 78 -12.61 3.09 -17.05
CA GLU A 78 -13.97 3.00 -16.52
C GLU A 78 -14.02 2.90 -14.98
N MET A 79 -12.87 2.89 -14.30
CA MET A 79 -12.83 2.68 -12.85
C MET A 79 -13.02 3.98 -12.07
N PRO A 80 -14.04 4.08 -11.19
CA PRO A 80 -14.14 5.20 -10.28
C PRO A 80 -12.87 5.27 -9.41
N ALA A 81 -12.15 6.39 -9.47
CA ALA A 81 -10.99 6.68 -8.61
C ALA A 81 -11.36 6.88 -7.12
N GLN A 82 -12.53 6.39 -6.70
CA GLN A 82 -12.99 6.38 -5.31
C GLN A 82 -12.30 5.22 -4.60
N ALA A 83 -10.98 5.37 -4.45
CA ALA A 83 -10.18 4.51 -3.63
C ALA A 83 -10.47 4.83 -2.15
N GLU A 84 -11.42 4.10 -1.55
CA GLU A 84 -11.59 4.03 -0.09
C GLU A 84 -10.28 3.63 0.63
N GLY A 85 -9.29 3.09 -0.10
CA GLY A 85 -7.97 2.74 0.43
C GLY A 85 -7.19 3.90 1.06
N GLY A 86 -7.40 5.15 0.64
CA GLY A 86 -6.62 6.29 1.17
C GLY A 86 -6.75 6.49 2.70
N ALA A 87 -7.95 6.30 3.24
CA ALA A 87 -8.19 6.43 4.68
C ALA A 87 -7.53 5.28 5.47
N SER A 88 -7.66 4.05 4.96
CA SER A 88 -7.07 2.85 5.57
C SER A 88 -5.54 2.92 5.66
N HIS A 89 -4.86 3.42 4.62
CA HIS A 89 -3.40 3.59 4.65
C HIS A 89 -2.95 4.63 5.66
N GLN A 90 -3.70 5.73 5.80
CA GLN A 90 -3.41 6.76 6.79
C GLN A 90 -3.50 6.22 8.22
N ASP A 91 -4.51 5.40 8.52
CA ASP A 91 -4.68 4.77 9.84
C ASP A 91 -3.53 3.80 10.16
N ILE A 92 -3.11 2.99 9.17
CA ILE A 92 -1.95 2.11 9.29
C ILE A 92 -0.69 2.94 9.60
N TYR A 93 -0.46 3.99 8.83
CA TYR A 93 0.70 4.87 9.00
C TYR A 93 0.74 5.49 10.40
N LEU A 94 -0.37 6.04 10.87
CA LEU A 94 -0.45 6.67 12.19
C LEU A 94 -0.14 5.68 13.31
N ALA A 95 -0.66 4.45 13.20
CA ALA A 95 -0.36 3.40 14.17
C ALA A 95 1.13 2.99 14.17
N ILE A 96 1.75 2.91 13.00
CA ILE A 96 3.19 2.63 12.87
C ILE A 96 4.01 3.79 13.47
N ALA A 97 3.64 5.03 13.16
CA ALA A 97 4.30 6.24 13.66
C ALA A 97 4.27 6.32 15.20
N ASP A 98 3.13 5.99 15.81
CA ASP A 98 2.96 5.92 17.26
C ASP A 98 3.70 4.72 17.91
N GLY A 99 4.12 3.75 17.10
CA GLY A 99 4.80 2.54 17.57
C GLY A 99 3.85 1.46 18.09
N ASP A 100 2.54 1.62 17.88
CA ASP A 100 1.53 0.62 18.21
C ASP A 100 1.43 -0.46 17.11
N SER A 101 2.30 -1.45 17.23
CA SER A 101 2.36 -2.58 16.31
C SER A 101 1.07 -3.41 16.28
N GLN A 102 0.30 -3.47 17.38
CA GLN A 102 -0.95 -4.22 17.42
C GLN A 102 -2.05 -3.51 16.63
N THR A 103 -2.17 -2.20 16.81
CA THR A 103 -3.12 -1.38 16.03
C THR A 103 -2.74 -1.36 14.56
N ALA A 104 -1.46 -1.21 14.22
CA ALA A 104 -0.99 -1.27 12.85
C ALA A 104 -1.35 -2.60 12.18
N ALA A 105 -1.11 -3.73 12.87
CA ALA A 105 -1.45 -5.05 12.34
C ALA A 105 -2.96 -5.25 12.19
N ARG A 106 -3.78 -4.70 13.09
CA ARG A 106 -5.25 -4.74 13.00
C ARG A 106 -5.76 -3.93 11.81
N ALA A 107 -5.26 -2.71 11.65
CA ALA A 107 -5.59 -1.83 10.54
C ALA A 107 -5.21 -2.47 9.20
N MET A 108 -4.00 -3.04 9.08
CA MET A 108 -3.56 -3.75 7.87
C MET A 108 -4.44 -4.96 7.53
N ARG A 109 -4.88 -5.74 8.52
CA ARG A 109 -5.80 -6.86 8.29
C ARG A 109 -7.16 -6.38 7.77
N GLN A 110 -7.68 -5.29 8.31
CA GLN A 110 -8.94 -4.70 7.88
C GLN A 110 -8.81 -4.14 6.45
N HIS A 111 -7.72 -3.42 6.17
CA HIS A 111 -7.36 -2.94 4.84
C HIS A 111 -7.34 -4.07 3.82
N ILE A 112 -6.56 -5.13 4.05
CA ILE A 112 -6.44 -6.26 3.12
C ILE A 112 -7.80 -6.94 2.89
N LYS A 113 -8.60 -7.13 3.95
CA LYS A 113 -9.94 -7.72 3.80
C LYS A 113 -10.81 -6.87 2.87
N PHE A 114 -10.85 -5.56 3.10
CA PHE A 114 -11.63 -4.63 2.31
C PHE A 114 -11.13 -4.56 0.85
N THR A 115 -9.81 -4.44 0.65
CA THR A 115 -9.23 -4.36 -0.70
C THR A 115 -9.35 -5.67 -1.47
N THR A 116 -9.37 -6.83 -0.80
CA THR A 116 -9.58 -8.12 -1.47
C THR A 116 -10.96 -8.20 -2.14
N GLU A 117 -11.99 -7.67 -1.48
CA GLU A 117 -13.36 -7.59 -2.04
C GLU A 117 -13.41 -6.67 -3.27
N VAL A 118 -12.66 -5.56 -3.22
CA VAL A 118 -12.51 -4.62 -4.33
C VAL A 118 -11.73 -5.24 -5.49
N TRP A 119 -10.58 -5.88 -5.22
CA TRP A 119 -9.74 -6.56 -6.21
C TRP A 119 -10.44 -7.74 -6.88
N GLN A 120 -11.20 -8.53 -6.13
CA GLN A 120 -12.04 -9.60 -6.68
C GLN A 120 -13.06 -9.04 -7.68
N THR A 121 -13.65 -7.88 -7.37
CA THR A 121 -14.56 -7.19 -8.27
C THR A 121 -13.84 -6.70 -9.53
N MET A 122 -12.64 -6.11 -9.40
CA MET A 122 -11.83 -5.65 -10.54
C MET A 122 -11.40 -6.80 -11.47
N VAL A 123 -10.86 -7.88 -10.89
CA VAL A 123 -10.41 -9.06 -11.66
C VAL A 123 -11.58 -9.74 -12.38
N SER A 124 -12.76 -9.77 -11.75
CA SER A 124 -13.97 -10.32 -12.38
C SER A 124 -14.44 -9.47 -13.57
N LEU A 125 -14.26 -8.14 -13.52
CA LEU A 125 -14.59 -7.23 -14.62
C LEU A 125 -13.60 -7.33 -15.79
N THR A 126 -12.34 -7.65 -15.52
CA THR A 126 -11.33 -7.88 -16.56
C THR A 126 -11.42 -9.26 -17.18
N ALA A 127 -11.87 -10.28 -16.43
CA ALA A 127 -12.01 -11.66 -16.90
C ALA A 127 -13.32 -11.94 -17.68
N GLY A 128 -14.30 -11.03 -17.64
CA GLY A 128 -15.63 -11.21 -18.24
C GLY A 128 -15.82 -10.69 -19.67
N LYS A 129 -14.76 -10.28 -20.38
CA LYS A 129 -14.84 -9.75 -21.76
C LYS A 129 -14.12 -10.65 -22.79
N GLU A 130 -14.47 -11.93 -22.83
CA GLU A 130 -14.22 -12.82 -23.99
C GLU A 130 -15.49 -12.99 -24.84
#